data_AF-A0A7Y7TNI5-F1
#
_entry.id   AF-A0A7Y7TNI5-F1
#
_cell.length_a   1.000
_cell.length_b   1.000
_cell.length_c   1.000
_cell.angle_alpha   90.00
_cell.angle_beta   90.00
_cell.angle_gamma   90.00
#
_symmetry.space_group_name_H-M   'P 1'
#
loop_
_entity.id
_entity.type
_entity.pdbx_description
1 polymer ?
#
loop_
_entity_poly.entity_id
_entity_poly.type
_entity_poly.pdbx_seq_one_letter_code
_entity_poly.pdbx_strand_id
1 'polypeptide(L)'
;MKQWSLKKLKHFFVAVVGITILIIGIAMIVLPGPAIVVIPLALGILATEFAWARRLLHMVQERIQRSGTNTKNNNGQNHRDKSF
;
A
#
# COMPACT_ATOMS: atom_id res chain seq x y z
N MET A 1 -25.07 -2.74 -12.65
CA MET A 1 -24.60 -2.06 -11.41
C MET A 1 -23.68 -2.98 -10.59
N LYS A 2 -22.39 -3.16 -10.94
CA LYS A 2 -21.46 -3.94 -10.08
C LYS A 2 -19.97 -3.69 -10.36
N GLN A 3 -19.52 -2.43 -10.32
CA GLN A 3 -18.13 -2.05 -10.65
C GLN A 3 -17.28 -1.60 -9.44
N TRP A 4 -17.67 -1.91 -8.19
CA TRP A 4 -17.16 -1.18 -7.00
C TRP A 4 -16.35 -1.98 -5.97
N SER A 5 -15.92 -3.21 -6.27
CA SER A 5 -15.23 -4.05 -5.26
C SER A 5 -13.70 -4.06 -5.32
N LEU A 6 -13.07 -3.29 -6.21
CA LEU A 6 -11.60 -3.25 -6.27
C LEU A 6 -10.98 -2.29 -5.23
N LYS A 7 -11.78 -1.39 -4.65
CA LYS A 7 -11.26 -0.37 -3.73
C LYS A 7 -11.42 -0.70 -2.24
N LYS A 8 -12.30 -1.64 -1.88
CA LYS A 8 -12.47 -2.06 -0.47
C LYS A 8 -11.45 -3.09 0.00
N LEU A 9 -10.90 -3.89 -0.92
CA LEU A 9 -9.97 -4.96 -0.58
C LEU A 9 -8.67 -4.43 0.05
N LYS A 10 -8.14 -3.34 -0.49
CA LYS A 10 -6.87 -2.74 -0.07
C LYS A 10 -6.88 -2.18 1.37
N HIS A 11 -8.02 -1.84 1.93
CA HIS A 11 -8.10 -1.31 3.30
C HIS A 11 -8.14 -2.43 4.33
N PHE A 12 -8.78 -3.55 3.97
CA PHE A 12 -8.88 -4.74 4.83
C PHE A 12 -7.50 -5.33 5.11
N PHE A 13 -6.62 -5.40 4.11
CA PHE A 13 -5.25 -5.86 4.30
C PHE A 13 -4.45 -4.96 5.26
N VAL A 14 -4.50 -3.63 5.14
CA VAL A 14 -3.80 -2.72 6.08
C VAL A 14 -4.29 -2.90 7.52
N ALA A 15 -5.60 -3.10 7.71
CA ALA A 15 -6.16 -3.31 9.02
C ALA A 15 -5.67 -4.64 9.63
N VAL A 16 -5.61 -5.71 8.83
CA VAL A 16 -5.05 -6.99 9.25
C VAL A 16 -3.57 -6.85 9.64
N VAL A 17 -2.78 -6.09 8.87
CA VAL A 17 -1.36 -5.78 9.17
C VAL A 17 -1.17 -5.11 10.53
N GLY A 18 -1.97 -4.08 10.79
CA GLY A 18 -1.85 -3.35 12.05
C GLY A 18 -2.17 -4.24 13.25
N ILE A 19 -3.18 -5.10 13.11
CA ILE A 19 -3.63 -6.01 14.16
C ILE A 19 -2.58 -7.10 14.45
N THR A 20 -1.95 -7.65 13.42
CA THR A 20 -0.92 -8.70 13.59
C THR A 20 0.32 -8.17 14.30
N ILE A 21 0.82 -7.00 13.92
CA ILE A 21 1.93 -6.34 14.60
C ILE A 21 1.58 -6.07 16.07
N LEU A 22 0.35 -5.63 16.34
CA LEU A 22 -0.15 -5.40 17.70
C LEU A 22 -0.13 -6.68 18.53
N ILE A 23 -0.64 -7.79 18.00
CA ILE A 23 -0.66 -9.10 18.67
C ILE A 23 0.77 -9.56 18.99
N ILE A 24 1.72 -9.39 18.07
CA ILE A 24 3.12 -9.75 18.29
C ILE A 24 3.75 -8.92 19.41
N GLY A 25 3.51 -7.60 19.42
CA GLY A 25 3.99 -6.71 20.49
C GLY A 25 3.40 -7.06 21.85
N ILE A 26 2.11 -7.38 21.90
CA ILE A 26 1.45 -7.84 23.13
C ILE A 26 2.02 -9.20 23.56
N ALA A 27 2.22 -10.14 22.65
CA ALA A 27 2.77 -11.45 22.97
C ALA A 27 4.18 -11.39 23.59
N MET A 28 5.02 -10.45 23.13
CA MET A 28 6.35 -10.19 23.71
C MET A 28 6.28 -9.72 25.17
N ILE A 29 5.22 -9.03 25.57
CA ILE A 29 5.02 -8.56 26.95
C ILE A 29 4.48 -9.67 27.83
N VAL A 30 3.54 -10.46 27.34
CA VAL A 30 2.72 -11.31 28.22
C VAL A 30 3.48 -12.59 28.59
N LEU A 31 4.37 -13.13 27.75
CA LEU A 31 4.73 -14.54 27.90
C LEU A 31 6.20 -14.87 27.52
N PRO A 32 7.14 -14.93 28.50
CA PRO A 32 8.40 -15.64 28.34
C PRO A 32 8.14 -17.15 28.50
N GLY A 33 7.55 -17.80 27.49
CA GLY A 33 7.16 -19.22 27.60
C GLY A 33 6.52 -19.90 26.37
N PRO A 34 5.73 -19.23 25.51
CA PRO A 34 5.02 -19.83 24.38
C PRO A 34 5.68 -19.44 23.04
N ALA A 35 6.95 -19.04 23.05
CA ALA A 35 7.63 -18.51 21.86
C ALA A 35 7.50 -19.46 20.65
N ILE A 36 7.43 -20.76 20.91
CA ILE A 36 7.31 -21.83 19.91
C ILE A 36 6.00 -21.75 19.11
N VAL A 37 4.91 -21.25 19.69
CA VAL A 37 3.62 -21.07 18.99
C VAL A 37 3.60 -19.71 18.29
N VAL A 38 4.17 -18.69 18.92
CA VAL A 38 4.21 -17.32 18.39
C VAL A 38 5.07 -17.24 17.13
N ILE A 39 6.20 -17.96 17.05
CA ILE A 39 7.10 -17.97 15.89
C ILE A 39 6.38 -18.39 14.59
N PRO A 40 5.81 -19.61 14.45
CA PRO A 40 5.15 -20.03 13.22
C PRO A 40 3.91 -19.18 12.91
N LEU A 41 3.19 -18.71 13.93
CA LEU A 41 2.05 -17.82 13.76
C LEU A 41 2.48 -16.46 13.18
N ALA A 42 3.52 -15.85 13.77
CA ALA A 42 4.08 -14.58 13.32
C ALA A 42 4.68 -14.71 11.91
N LEU A 43 5.37 -15.80 11.59
CA LEU A 43 5.93 -16.05 10.25
C LEU A 43 4.84 -16.23 9.19
N GLY A 44 3.77 -16.98 9.47
CA GLY A 44 2.67 -17.17 8.50
C GLY A 44 1.95 -15.86 8.17
N ILE A 45 1.79 -15.02 9.19
CA ILE A 45 1.29 -13.66 9.05
C ILE A 45 2.28 -12.80 8.26
N LEU A 46 3.55 -12.72 8.66
CA LEU A 46 4.58 -11.94 7.95
C LEU A 46 4.66 -12.32 6.47
N ALA A 47 4.55 -13.61 6.14
CA ALA A 47 4.57 -14.09 4.76
C ALA A 47 3.38 -13.58 3.93
N THR A 48 2.19 -13.59 4.52
CA THR A 48 0.96 -13.07 3.89
C THR A 48 1.05 -11.55 3.68
N GLU A 49 1.63 -10.86 4.66
CA GLU A 49 1.80 -9.41 4.68
C GLU A 49 2.87 -8.95 3.68
N PHE A 50 4.00 -9.65 3.59
CA PHE A 50 5.09 -9.33 2.65
C PHE A 50 4.63 -9.43 1.20
N ALA A 51 3.83 -10.45 0.87
CA ALA A 51 3.26 -10.60 -0.47
C ALA A 51 2.36 -9.42 -0.84
N TRP A 52 1.64 -8.87 0.14
CA TRP A 52 0.76 -7.73 -0.06
C TRP A 52 1.50 -6.38 -0.04
N ALA A 53 2.49 -6.20 0.83
CA ALA A 53 3.36 -5.02 0.88
C ALA A 53 4.10 -4.81 -0.46
N ARG A 54 4.56 -5.90 -1.09
CA ARG A 54 5.18 -5.85 -2.43
C ARG A 54 4.21 -5.31 -3.49
N ARG A 55 2.93 -5.69 -3.42
CA ARG A 55 1.86 -5.17 -4.29
C ARG A 55 1.53 -3.71 -4.02
N LEU A 56 1.52 -3.30 -2.76
CA LEU A 56 1.35 -1.90 -2.37
C LEU A 56 2.46 -1.02 -2.92
N LEU A 57 3.72 -1.42 -2.74
CA LEU A 57 4.89 -0.71 -3.25
C LEU A 57 4.81 -0.55 -4.76
N HIS A 58 4.44 -1.61 -5.49
CA HIS A 58 4.26 -1.53 -6.94
C HIS A 58 3.15 -0.53 -7.33
N MET A 59 2.04 -0.53 -6.59
CA MET A 59 0.93 0.42 -6.82
C MET A 59 1.32 1.87 -6.49
N VAL A 60 2.15 2.08 -5.46
CA VAL A 60 2.68 3.40 -5.09
C VAL A 60 3.68 3.87 -6.13
N GLN A 61 4.59 3.01 -6.57
CA GLN A 61 5.56 3.30 -7.62
C GLN A 61 4.88 3.69 -8.94
N GLU A 62 3.84 2.98 -9.36
CA GLU A 62 3.02 3.39 -10.52
C GLU A 62 2.38 4.77 -10.33
N ARG A 63 1.88 5.09 -9.13
CA ARG A 63 1.28 6.40 -8.84
C ARG A 63 2.31 7.53 -8.85
N ILE A 64 3.51 7.27 -8.34
CA ILE A 64 4.61 8.24 -8.34
C ILE A 64 5.07 8.49 -9.78
N GLN A 65 5.24 7.45 -10.60
CA GLN A 65 5.61 7.59 -12.02
C GLN A 65 4.55 8.36 -12.82
N ARG A 66 3.26 8.13 -12.56
CA ARG A 66 2.17 8.85 -13.23
C ARG A 66 2.01 10.31 -12.78
N SER A 67 2.54 10.68 -11.61
CA SER A 67 2.44 12.04 -11.07
C SER A 67 3.66 12.90 -11.39
N GLY A 68 4.78 12.29 -11.80
CA GLY A 68 6.05 12.98 -12.06
C GLY A 68 6.18 13.69 -13.41
N THR A 69 5.18 13.67 -14.31
CA THR A 69 5.36 14.14 -15.70
C THR A 69 4.42 15.26 -16.16
N ASN A 70 3.61 15.85 -15.28
CA ASN A 70 2.60 16.85 -15.67
C ASN A 70 2.98 18.32 -15.40
N THR A 71 4.27 18.66 -15.53
CA THR A 71 4.76 20.05 -15.53
C THR A 71 5.38 20.42 -16.87
N LYS A 72 4.64 20.19 -17.97
CA LYS A 72 5.05 20.69 -19.28
C LYS A 72 3.86 20.92 -20.21
N ASN A 73 3.06 21.93 -19.93
CA ASN A 73 2.28 22.59 -20.97
C ASN A 73 1.87 23.99 -20.52
N ASN A 74 1.69 24.90 -21.48
CA ASN A 74 1.31 26.33 -21.37
C ASN A 74 2.44 27.37 -21.49
N ASN A 75 3.31 27.25 -22.50
CA ASN A 75 4.12 28.42 -22.91
C ASN A 75 4.39 28.53 -24.43
N GLY A 76 3.47 28.08 -25.29
CA GLY A 76 3.77 28.04 -26.74
C GLY A 76 2.61 28.24 -27.72
N GLN A 77 1.39 28.55 -27.30
CA GLN A 77 0.26 28.53 -28.24
C GLN A 77 -0.60 29.79 -28.33
N ASN A 78 -0.27 30.88 -27.62
CA ASN A 78 -1.12 32.07 -27.62
C ASN A 78 -0.45 33.31 -28.24
N HIS A 79 0.21 33.21 -29.39
CA HIS A 79 0.70 34.40 -30.13
C HIS A 79 0.87 34.17 -31.65
N ARG A 80 0.05 33.31 -32.29
CA ARG A 80 0.01 33.14 -33.75
C ARG A 80 -1.36 33.43 -34.39
N ASP A 81 -2.20 34.27 -33.77
CA ASP A 81 -3.53 34.59 -34.32
C ASP A 81 -3.76 36.07 -34.66
N LYS A 82 -2.74 36.94 -34.53
CA LYS A 82 -2.85 38.34 -34.98
C LYS A 82 -2.34 38.48 -36.42
N SER A 83 -2.97 37.74 -37.31
CA SER A 83 -2.94 37.98 -38.76
C SER A 83 -4.25 38.67 -39.16
N PHE A 84 -4.33 39.98 -38.96
CA PHE A 84 -5.13 40.93 -39.75
C PHE A 84 -4.51 42.31 -39.62
#